data_AF-A0A1F6Y749-F1
#
_entry.id   AF-A0A1F6Y749-F1
#
_cell.length_a   1.000
_cell.length_b   1.000
_cell.length_c   1.000
_cell.angle_alpha   90.00
_cell.angle_beta   90.00
_cell.angle_gamma   90.00
#
_symmetry.space_group_name_H-M   'P 1'
#
loop_
_entity.id
_entity.type
_entity.pdbx_description
1 polymer ?
#
loop_
_entity_poly.entity_id
_entity_poly.type
_entity_poly.pdbx_seq_one_letter_code
_entity_poly.pdbx_strand_id
1 'polypeptide(L)'
;MEIKNLKVLEIGSGNGIFLDFLRKKGVNAVGLDVRSGGYGSPQVAARIEQIPLKSDEFDLVLSLGNVFDQMVYDQDHDLMIREIYRVLKPKGLYLGYGLAKIKASPIEGFTELIKPGEDNIFRHLYQKS
;
A
#
# COMPACT_ATOMS: atom_id res chain seq x y z
N MET A 1 13.98 -11.87 5.65
CA MET A 1 13.52 -11.59 4.28
C MET A 1 14.20 -10.31 3.81
N GLU A 2 14.83 -10.29 2.64
CA GLU A 2 15.48 -9.09 2.10
C GLU A 2 14.55 -8.41 1.10
N ILE A 3 14.32 -7.10 1.25
CA ILE A 3 13.35 -6.36 0.43
C ILE A 3 13.66 -6.40 -1.07
N LYS A 4 14.94 -6.57 -1.44
CA LYS A 4 15.37 -6.67 -2.85
C LYS A 4 14.85 -7.92 -3.56
N ASN A 5 14.50 -8.97 -2.81
CA ASN A 5 13.96 -10.21 -3.36
C ASN A 5 12.43 -10.20 -3.43
N LEU A 6 11.79 -9.06 -3.10
CA LEU A 6 10.34 -8.91 -3.05
C LEU A 6 9.84 -8.13 -4.25
N LYS A 7 8.64 -8.46 -4.71
CA LYS A 7 7.85 -7.61 -5.58
C LYS A 7 6.97 -6.69 -4.73
N VAL A 8 7.18 -5.38 -4.88
CA VAL A 8 6.58 -4.34 -4.03
C VAL A 8 5.60 -3.51 -4.84
N LEU A 9 4.43 -3.24 -4.27
CA LEU A 9 3.49 -2.23 -4.76
C LEU A 9 3.49 -1.04 -3.79
N GLU A 10 3.83 0.14 -4.27
CA GLU A 10 3.60 1.40 -3.57
C GLU A 10 2.27 1.98 -4.03
N ILE A 11 1.31 2.13 -3.11
CA ILE A 11 0.04 2.83 -3.36
C ILE A 11 0.13 4.27 -2.86
N GLY A 12 -0.43 5.20 -3.62
CA GLY A 12 -0.27 6.63 -3.35
C GLY A 12 1.14 7.13 -3.65
N SER A 13 1.75 6.66 -4.75
CA SER A 13 3.14 6.98 -5.12
C SER A 13 3.36 8.43 -5.58
N GLY A 14 2.29 9.21 -5.77
CA GLY A 14 2.32 10.64 -6.10
C GLY A 14 3.22 10.97 -7.29
N ASN A 15 4.29 11.72 -7.02
CA ASN A 15 5.25 12.13 -8.05
C ASN A 15 6.36 11.09 -8.33
N GLY A 16 6.36 9.95 -7.63
CA GLY A 16 7.29 8.84 -7.83
C GLY A 16 8.65 8.98 -7.14
N ILE A 17 8.86 9.97 -6.25
CA ILE A 17 10.17 10.14 -5.58
C ILE A 17 10.58 8.90 -4.77
N PHE A 18 9.66 8.33 -3.99
CA PHE A 18 9.97 7.15 -3.19
C PHE A 18 10.07 5.89 -4.05
N LEU A 19 9.21 5.74 -5.05
CA LEU A 19 9.32 4.71 -6.08
C LEU A 19 10.71 4.70 -6.75
N ASP A 20 11.21 5.87 -7.13
CA ASP A 20 12.55 6.03 -7.70
C ASP A 20 13.63 5.60 -6.72
N PHE A 21 13.50 5.98 -5.46
CA PHE A 21 14.42 5.55 -4.41
C PHE A 21 14.45 4.02 -4.28
N LEU A 22 13.29 3.36 -4.22
CA LEU A 22 13.19 1.90 -4.15
C LEU A 22 13.87 1.23 -5.34
N ARG A 23 13.56 1.68 -6.56
CA ARG A 23 14.13 1.14 -7.79
C ARG A 23 15.64 1.36 -7.88
N LYS A 24 16.15 2.54 -7.50
CA LYS A 24 17.59 2.82 -7.41
C LYS A 24 18.32 1.92 -6.40
N LYS A 25 17.62 1.39 -5.40
CA LYS A 25 18.16 0.40 -4.45
C LYS A 25 18.04 -1.05 -4.94
N GLY A 26 17.55 -1.27 -6.16
CA GLY A 26 17.41 -2.59 -6.78
C GLY A 26 16.14 -3.32 -6.35
N VAL A 27 15.14 -2.64 -5.80
CA VAL A 27 13.85 -3.24 -5.43
C VAL A 27 12.97 -3.35 -6.67
N ASN A 28 12.32 -4.52 -6.85
CA ASN A 28 11.29 -4.72 -7.87
C ASN A 28 9.98 -4.04 -7.46
N ALA A 29 9.90 -2.73 -7.67
CA ALA A 29 8.78 -1.90 -7.21
C ALA A 29 7.90 -1.40 -8.37
N VAL A 30 6.59 -1.47 -8.17
CA VAL A 30 5.53 -0.86 -8.99
C VAL A 30 4.89 0.25 -8.14
N GLY A 31 4.66 1.43 -8.73
CA GLY A 31 3.89 2.48 -8.08
C GLY A 31 2.50 2.63 -8.69
N LEU A 32 1.53 3.02 -7.87
CA LEU A 32 0.15 3.30 -8.26
C LEU A 32 -0.31 4.61 -7.62
N ASP A 33 -0.86 5.50 -8.44
CA ASP A 33 -1.47 6.74 -7.96
C ASP A 33 -2.61 7.19 -8.91
N VAL A 34 -3.68 7.76 -8.34
CA VAL A 34 -4.81 8.29 -9.12
C VAL A 34 -4.42 9.55 -9.90
N ARG A 35 -3.45 10.30 -9.39
CA ARG A 35 -2.84 11.46 -10.04
C ARG A 35 -1.43 11.12 -10.50
N SER A 36 -1.28 9.94 -11.12
CA SER A 36 0.01 9.54 -11.71
C SER A 36 0.49 10.61 -12.69
N GLY A 37 1.70 11.11 -12.45
CA GLY A 37 2.26 12.19 -13.24
C GLY A 37 3.31 12.92 -12.42
N GLY A 38 4.51 13.06 -12.99
CA GLY A 38 5.66 13.64 -12.31
C GLY A 38 6.94 13.40 -13.11
N TYR A 39 8.05 13.89 -12.60
CA TYR A 39 9.38 13.68 -13.20
C TYR A 39 9.98 12.30 -12.90
N GLY A 40 9.38 11.55 -11.97
CA GLY A 40 9.89 10.26 -11.54
C GLY A 40 9.48 9.10 -12.42
N SER A 41 9.79 7.91 -11.94
CA SER A 41 9.41 6.61 -12.50
C SER A 41 7.94 6.53 -12.95
N PRO A 42 7.65 5.86 -14.10
CA PRO A 42 6.29 5.55 -14.51
C PRO A 42 5.54 4.76 -13.44
N GLN A 43 4.27 5.14 -13.25
CA GLN A 43 3.32 4.60 -12.29
C GLN A 43 2.09 4.07 -13.04
N VAL A 44 1.35 3.18 -12.38
CA VAL A 44 0.02 2.76 -12.80
C VAL A 44 -0.97 3.86 -12.42
N ALA A 45 -1.62 4.44 -13.43
CA ALA A 45 -2.65 5.47 -13.25
C ALA A 45 -3.97 4.82 -12.84
N ALA A 46 -4.27 4.75 -11.54
CA ALA A 46 -5.47 4.09 -11.05
C ALA A 46 -5.87 4.53 -9.65
N ARG A 47 -7.16 4.31 -9.36
CA ARG A 47 -7.69 4.37 -8.00
C ARG A 47 -7.38 3.10 -7.23
N ILE A 48 -7.21 3.20 -5.91
CA ILE A 48 -6.95 2.03 -5.04
C ILE A 48 -8.18 1.11 -5.00
N GLU A 49 -9.39 1.63 -5.20
CA GLU A 49 -10.62 0.84 -5.31
C GLU A 49 -10.68 -0.03 -6.58
N GLN A 50 -9.80 0.20 -7.55
CA GLN A 50 -9.81 -0.42 -8.88
C GLN A 50 -8.39 -0.64 -9.39
N ILE A 51 -7.59 -1.46 -8.69
CA ILE A 51 -6.19 -1.70 -9.04
C ILE A 51 -6.12 -2.58 -10.30
N PRO A 52 -5.60 -2.10 -11.45
CA PRO A 52 -5.56 -2.88 -12.70
C PRO A 52 -4.36 -3.83 -12.74
N LEU A 53 -4.08 -4.50 -11.62
CA LEU A 53 -2.98 -5.45 -11.44
C LEU A 53 -3.54 -6.81 -11.03
N LYS A 54 -2.74 -7.87 -11.21
CA LYS A 54 -3.21 -9.24 -10.98
C LYS A 54 -3.38 -9.51 -9.49
N SER A 55 -4.24 -10.47 -9.17
CA SER A 55 -4.29 -11.00 -7.80
C SER A 55 -3.00 -11.73 -7.47
N ASP A 56 -2.67 -11.82 -6.18
CA ASP A 56 -1.57 -12.62 -5.66
C ASP A 56 -0.21 -12.34 -6.34
N GLU A 57 0.04 -11.08 -6.65
CA GLU A 57 1.20 -10.66 -7.44
C GLU A 57 2.33 -10.08 -6.57
N PHE A 58 1.98 -9.44 -5.45
CA PHE A 58 2.92 -8.68 -4.62
C PHE A 58 3.21 -9.36 -3.29
N ASP A 59 4.49 -9.35 -2.90
CA ASP A 59 4.93 -9.82 -1.58
C ASP A 59 4.70 -8.75 -0.50
N LEU A 60 4.77 -7.48 -0.91
CA LEU A 60 4.58 -6.31 -0.04
C LEU A 60 3.76 -5.25 -0.78
N VAL A 61 2.71 -4.75 -0.13
CA VAL A 61 2.05 -3.48 -0.47
C VAL A 61 2.42 -2.46 0.59
N LEU A 62 2.73 -1.23 0.20
CA LEU A 62 3.05 -0.15 1.13
C LEU A 62 2.34 1.16 0.77
N SER A 63 1.95 1.92 1.80
CA SER A 63 1.49 3.30 1.68
C SER A 63 2.16 4.16 2.73
N LEU A 64 2.96 5.15 2.30
CA LEU A 64 3.70 6.02 3.21
C LEU A 64 3.04 7.39 3.42
N GLY A 65 2.06 7.74 2.59
CA GLY A 65 1.21 8.92 2.74
C GLY A 65 -0.15 8.59 3.34
N ASN A 66 -0.98 9.62 3.52
CA ASN A 66 -2.35 9.48 3.98
C ASN A 66 -3.28 9.08 2.83
N VAL A 67 -3.26 7.80 2.42
CA VAL A 67 -4.01 7.32 1.25
C VAL A 67 -5.51 7.08 1.53
N PHE A 68 -5.93 7.10 2.80
CA PHE A 68 -7.32 6.92 3.27
C PHE A 68 -7.94 8.25 3.75
N ASP A 69 -7.61 9.35 3.07
CA ASP A 69 -8.04 10.70 3.46
C ASP A 69 -9.43 11.06 2.91
N GLN A 70 -10.47 10.69 3.67
CA GLN A 70 -11.87 11.03 3.39
C GLN A 70 -12.16 12.54 3.42
N MET A 71 -11.28 13.38 3.97
CA MET A 71 -11.48 14.83 3.97
C MET A 71 -11.20 15.44 2.59
N VAL A 72 -10.39 14.75 1.78
CA VAL A 72 -9.92 15.24 0.48
C VAL A 72 -10.52 14.43 -0.66
N TYR A 73 -10.77 13.14 -0.45
CA TYR A 73 -11.22 12.21 -1.47
C TYR A 73 -12.49 11.48 -1.04
N ASP A 74 -13.45 11.38 -1.95
CA ASP A 74 -14.56 10.43 -1.84
C ASP A 74 -14.01 9.03 -2.15
N GLN A 75 -13.90 8.18 -1.12
CA GLN A 75 -13.23 6.88 -1.18
C GLN A 75 -14.05 5.79 -0.53
N ASP A 76 -13.97 4.58 -1.09
CA ASP A 76 -14.54 3.39 -0.47
C ASP A 76 -13.41 2.59 0.20
N HIS A 77 -13.25 2.78 1.52
CA HIS A 77 -12.17 2.13 2.26
C HIS A 77 -12.27 0.61 2.27
N ASP A 78 -13.48 0.04 2.25
CA ASP A 78 -13.66 -1.40 2.23
C ASP A 78 -13.19 -1.97 0.88
N LEU A 79 -13.52 -1.29 -0.23
CA LEU A 79 -13.02 -1.65 -1.55
C LEU A 79 -11.50 -1.46 -1.66
N MET A 80 -10.95 -0.38 -1.12
CA MET A 80 -9.50 -0.16 -1.10
C MET A 80 -8.77 -1.31 -0.39
N ILE A 81 -9.24 -1.68 0.80
CA ILE A 81 -8.67 -2.77 1.59
C ILE A 81 -8.84 -4.12 0.87
N ARG A 82 -9.98 -4.35 0.23
CA ARG A 82 -10.22 -5.56 -0.58
C ARG A 82 -9.25 -5.66 -1.76
N GLU A 83 -8.97 -4.56 -2.45
CA GLU A 83 -8.01 -4.54 -3.56
C GLU A 83 -6.58 -4.75 -3.06
N ILE A 84 -6.19 -4.14 -1.94
CA ILE A 84 -4.89 -4.40 -1.30
C ILE A 84 -4.76 -5.89 -0.95
N TYR A 85 -5.80 -6.48 -0.36
CA TYR A 85 -5.84 -7.92 -0.05
C TYR A 85 -5.73 -8.78 -1.32
N ARG A 86 -6.44 -8.42 -2.38
CA ARG A 86 -6.49 -9.18 -3.64
C ARG A 86 -5.11 -9.24 -4.29
N VAL A 87 -4.39 -8.13 -4.37
CA VAL A 87 -3.10 -8.05 -5.08
C VAL A 87 -1.93 -8.65 -4.27
N LEU A 88 -2.07 -8.77 -2.94
CA LEU A 88 -1.10 -9.45 -2.11
C LEU A 88 -1.13 -10.96 -2.35
N LYS A 89 0.05 -11.59 -2.39
CA LYS A 89 0.21 -13.04 -2.30
C LYS A 89 -0.28 -13.57 -0.95
N PRO A 90 -0.61 -14.87 -0.82
CA PRO A 90 -0.75 -15.52 0.48
C PRO A 90 0.48 -15.24 1.35
N LYS A 91 0.26 -14.87 2.62
CA LYS A 91 1.31 -14.41 3.57
C LYS A 91 2.02 -13.11 3.22
N GLY A 92 1.60 -12.43 2.15
CA GLY A 92 2.08 -11.10 1.77
C GLY A 92 1.73 -10.06 2.83
N LEU A 93 2.53 -9.00 2.89
CA LEU A 93 2.45 -7.97 3.92
C LEU A 93 1.88 -6.67 3.38
N TYR A 94 1.05 -6.00 4.18
CA TYR A 94 0.64 -4.62 3.95
C TYR A 94 1.20 -3.72 5.06
N LEU A 95 2.01 -2.74 4.66
CA LEU A 95 2.54 -1.70 5.56
C LEU A 95 1.84 -0.37 5.25
N GLY A 96 0.91 0.03 6.11
CA GLY A 96 0.14 1.27 5.94
C GLY A 96 0.51 2.34 6.97
N TYR A 97 0.73 3.56 6.50
CA TYR A 97 0.77 4.77 7.32
C TYR A 97 -0.60 5.46 7.35
N GLY A 98 -1.00 6.03 8.50
CA GLY A 98 -2.20 6.88 8.61
C GLY A 98 -3.53 6.14 8.76
N LEU A 99 -3.51 4.82 8.96
CA LEU A 99 -4.71 3.99 9.13
C LEU A 99 -5.49 4.24 10.44
N ALA A 100 -5.00 5.12 11.31
CA ALA A 100 -5.59 5.43 12.61
C ALA A 100 -7.06 5.91 12.57
N LYS A 101 -7.59 6.25 11.39
CA LYS A 101 -8.98 6.67 11.20
C LYS A 101 -9.88 5.60 10.56
N ILE A 102 -9.34 4.49 10.07
CA ILE A 102 -10.20 3.36 9.69
C ILE A 102 -10.63 2.70 10.99
N LYS A 103 -11.95 2.69 11.27
CA LYS A 103 -12.52 2.02 12.45
C LYS A 103 -11.95 0.61 12.51
N ALA A 104 -11.07 0.37 13.48
CA ALA A 104 -10.38 -0.90 13.68
C ALA A 104 -11.36 -1.98 14.15
N SER A 105 -12.15 -2.51 13.21
CA SER A 105 -12.58 -3.90 13.27
C SER A 105 -11.49 -4.75 12.61
N PRO A 106 -11.25 -5.98 13.07
CA PRO A 106 -10.36 -6.89 12.35
C PRO A 106 -10.78 -6.93 10.88
N ILE A 107 -9.83 -6.64 10.00
CA ILE A 107 -10.06 -6.72 8.57
C ILE A 107 -10.08 -8.20 8.20
N GLU A 108 -11.21 -8.68 7.70
CA GLU A 108 -11.36 -10.09 7.31
C GLU A 108 -10.22 -10.51 6.36
N GLY A 109 -9.62 -11.67 6.65
CA GLY A 109 -8.49 -12.20 5.89
C GLY A 109 -7.12 -11.62 6.26
N PHE A 110 -7.03 -10.53 7.04
CA PHE A 110 -5.76 -10.01 7.54
C PHE A 110 -5.50 -10.37 9.01
N THR A 111 -4.24 -10.71 9.29
CA THR A 111 -3.69 -10.74 10.65
C THR A 111 -2.91 -9.45 10.90
N GLU A 112 -3.30 -8.65 11.88
CA GLU A 112 -2.54 -7.47 12.29
C GLU A 112 -1.31 -7.91 13.13
N LEU A 113 -0.11 -7.64 12.63
CA LEU A 113 1.16 -8.04 13.24
C LEU A 113 1.76 -6.96 14.14
N ILE A 114 1.57 -5.68 13.79
CA ILE A 114 2.07 -4.55 14.57
C ILE A 114 0.94 -3.53 14.69
N LYS A 115 0.63 -3.16 15.94
CA LYS A 115 -0.26 -2.07 16.31
C LYS A 115 0.55 -0.80 16.56
N PRO A 116 -0.03 0.40 16.40
CA PRO A 116 0.63 1.65 16.74
C PRO A 116 1.20 1.58 18.17
N GLY A 117 2.49 1.88 18.32
CA GLY A 117 3.15 2.00 19.63
C GLY A 117 2.81 3.31 20.34
N GLU A 118 3.23 3.45 21.60
CA GLU A 118 3.10 4.67 22.43
C GLU A 118 3.80 5.89 21.81
N ASP A 119 4.69 5.67 20.86
CA ASP A 119 5.54 6.63 20.17
C ASP A 119 4.83 7.43 19.05
N ASN A 120 3.50 7.40 18.99
CA ASN A 120 2.65 8.19 18.07
C ASN A 120 2.92 7.97 16.57
N ILE A 121 3.62 6.91 16.22
CA ILE A 121 3.87 6.55 14.81
C ILE A 121 2.72 5.65 14.35
N PHE A 122 1.76 6.23 13.61
CA PHE A 122 0.59 5.55 13.03
C PHE A 122 0.97 4.60 11.89
N ARG A 123 1.75 3.56 12.18
CA ARG A 123 2.09 2.48 11.26
C ARG A 123 1.35 1.22 11.68
N HIS A 124 0.74 0.58 10.71
CA HIS A 124 0.14 -0.74 10.88
C HIS A 124 0.81 -1.71 9.93
N LEU A 125 1.03 -2.93 10.41
CA LEU A 125 1.52 -4.04 9.61
C LEU A 125 0.48 -5.13 9.63
N TYR A 126 -0.04 -5.49 8.45
CA TYR A 126 -0.96 -6.60 8.28
C TYR A 126 -0.33 -7.69 7.43
N GLN A 127 -0.74 -8.92 7.66
CA GLN A 127 -0.39 -10.08 6.85
C GLN A 127 -1.66 -10.73 6.29
N LYS A 128 -1.66 -10.97 4.97
CA LYS A 128 -2.71 -11.77 4.33
C LYS A 128 -2.64 -13.22 4.82
N SER A 129 -3.80 -13.75 5.23
CA SER A 129 -3.94 -15.13 5.72
C SER A 129 -3.54 -16.17 4.67
#